data_AF-A0A9D6RQ65-F1
#
_entry.id   AF-A0A9D6RQ65-F1
#
_cell.length_a   1.000
_cell.length_b   1.000
_cell.length_c   1.000
_cell.angle_alpha   90.00
_cell.angle_beta   90.00
_cell.angle_gamma   90.00
#
_symmetry.space_group_name_H-M   'P 1'
#
loop_
_entity.id
_entity.type
_entity.pdbx_description
1 polymer ?
#
loop_
_entity_poly.entity_id
_entity_poly.type
_entity_poly.pdbx_seq_one_letter_code
_entity_poly.pdbx_strand_id
1 'polypeptide(L)'
;MKMQREEIIITPASSLSPYLRELAAMPPPKVLLYGRDALHATATRFVARAALHNTPVLVVDGANAFDPYEVAQTAQRRQRDPERLLKSIRLARAFTCYQLRELIFRLPEHLEAPGTLVTIIGLCTTFFDDDVMLREAAALFYQTWWKLAELNHQGVPILIAQSVSPVNLRRKYFLEDLYRLSDWVLRVEPAARPHQREFQPMALIADARHWNTRALMEREG
;
A
#
# COMPACT_ATOMS: atom_id res chain seq x y z
N MET A 1 -30.17 -0.80 5.08
CA MET A 1 -29.86 -0.57 3.65
C MET A 1 -28.55 -1.28 3.35
N LYS A 2 -28.56 -2.44 2.69
CA LYS A 2 -27.33 -3.17 2.32
C LYS A 2 -26.65 -2.38 1.20
N MET A 3 -25.58 -1.65 1.50
CA MET A 3 -24.68 -1.14 0.47
C MET A 3 -24.09 -2.36 -0.24
N GLN A 4 -24.42 -2.55 -1.51
CA GLN A 4 -23.69 -3.46 -2.38
C GLN A 4 -22.24 -2.96 -2.42
N ARG A 5 -21.32 -3.75 -1.85
CA ARG A 5 -19.89 -3.45 -1.85
C ARG A 5 -19.36 -3.75 -3.25
N GLU A 6 -19.25 -2.73 -4.08
CA GLU A 6 -18.57 -2.85 -5.37
C GLU A 6 -17.07 -2.98 -5.13
N GLU A 7 -16.48 -4.06 -5.63
CA GLU A 7 -15.03 -4.22 -5.68
C GLU A 7 -14.51 -3.30 -6.79
N ILE A 8 -14.07 -2.10 -6.41
CA ILE A 8 -13.52 -1.15 -7.37
C ILE A 8 -12.05 -1.52 -7.60
N ILE A 9 -11.74 -1.91 -8.85
CA ILE A 9 -10.38 -2.15 -9.29
C ILE A 9 -9.70 -0.80 -9.48
N ILE A 10 -8.63 -0.55 -8.72
CA ILE A 10 -7.87 0.69 -8.82
C ILE A 10 -6.50 0.38 -9.39
N THR A 11 -6.12 1.13 -10.43
CA THR A 11 -4.77 1.09 -10.98
C THR A 11 -3.89 2.13 -10.29
N PRO A 12 -2.55 1.98 -10.30
CA PRO A 12 -1.64 2.99 -9.72
C PRO A 12 -1.78 4.41 -10.32
N ALA A 13 -2.40 4.52 -11.50
CA ALA A 13 -2.71 5.79 -12.16
C ALA A 13 -3.98 6.46 -11.64
N SER A 14 -4.92 5.69 -11.07
CA SER A 14 -6.23 6.18 -10.61
C SER A 14 -6.09 7.22 -9.49
N SER A 15 -6.82 8.32 -9.59
CA SER A 15 -6.99 9.29 -8.51
C SER A 15 -8.16 8.86 -7.62
N LEU A 16 -8.00 8.88 -6.30
CA LEU A 16 -9.15 8.78 -5.38
C LEU A 16 -9.91 10.11 -5.29
N SER A 17 -9.43 11.18 -5.93
CA SER A 17 -10.04 12.52 -5.82
C SER A 17 -11.50 12.65 -6.23
N PRO A 18 -12.06 11.87 -7.18
CA PRO A 18 -13.50 11.88 -7.43
C PRO A 18 -14.29 11.38 -6.21
N TYR A 19 -13.78 10.34 -5.55
CA TYR A 19 -14.39 9.75 -4.35
C TYR A 19 -14.21 10.64 -3.12
N LEU A 20 -13.10 11.36 -2.99
CA LEU A 20 -12.83 12.25 -1.85
C LEU A 20 -13.78 13.46 -1.77
N ARG A 21 -14.39 13.90 -2.88
CA ARG A 21 -15.32 15.05 -2.89
C ARG A 21 -16.75 14.67 -2.47
N GLU A 22 -17.18 13.44 -2.68
CA GLU A 22 -18.49 12.94 -2.25
C GLU A 22 -18.57 12.67 -0.73
N LEU A 23 -17.43 12.70 -0.01
CA LEU A 23 -17.32 12.43 1.43
C LEU A 23 -17.73 13.60 2.34
N ALA A 24 -18.34 14.65 1.81
CA ALA A 24 -18.58 15.90 2.54
C ALA A 24 -19.84 15.88 3.45
N ALA A 25 -20.45 14.72 3.69
CA ALA A 25 -21.46 14.55 4.75
C ALA A 25 -21.30 13.15 5.36
N MET A 26 -21.13 13.07 6.69
CA MET A 26 -20.70 11.90 7.48
C MET A 26 -19.18 11.79 7.68
N PRO A 27 -18.69 11.07 8.72
CA PRO A 27 -17.27 10.75 8.81
C PRO A 27 -16.77 10.09 7.52
N PRO A 28 -15.54 10.39 7.07
CA PRO A 28 -14.98 9.79 5.87
C PRO A 28 -14.92 8.26 6.02
N PRO A 29 -15.12 7.44 4.99
CA PRO A 29 -15.06 5.99 5.10
C PRO A 29 -13.66 5.50 5.46
N LYS A 30 -13.61 4.37 6.17
CA LYS A 30 -12.42 3.53 6.31
C LYS A 30 -12.22 2.79 5.00
N VAL A 31 -11.14 3.13 4.30
CA VAL A 31 -10.81 2.55 3.00
C VAL A 31 -9.73 1.50 3.16
N LEU A 32 -9.98 0.29 2.68
CA LEU A 32 -9.00 -0.79 2.60
C LEU A 32 -8.50 -0.95 1.17
N LEU A 33 -7.20 -0.76 0.97
CA LEU A 33 -6.46 -1.24 -0.19
C LEU A 33 -5.90 -2.62 0.12
N TYR A 34 -6.11 -3.58 -0.77
CA TYR A 34 -5.53 -4.91 -0.61
C TYR A 34 -4.95 -5.44 -1.93
N GLY A 35 -3.92 -6.28 -1.83
CA GLY A 35 -3.22 -6.79 -3.01
C GLY A 35 -1.88 -7.44 -2.65
N ARG A 36 -1.06 -7.73 -3.66
CA ARG A 36 0.31 -8.25 -3.50
C ARG A 36 1.32 -7.25 -4.04
N ASP A 37 1.74 -7.40 -5.29
CA ASP A 37 2.98 -6.80 -5.82
C ASP A 37 2.97 -5.26 -5.90
N ALA A 38 1.82 -4.64 -6.17
CA ALA A 38 1.73 -3.19 -6.39
C ALA A 38 1.13 -2.41 -5.20
N LEU A 39 0.76 -3.10 -4.12
CA LEU A 39 -0.03 -2.51 -3.04
C LEU A 39 0.73 -1.38 -2.32
N HIS A 40 1.92 -1.67 -1.81
CA HIS A 40 2.67 -0.74 -0.95
C HIS A 40 3.11 0.51 -1.73
N ALA A 41 3.57 0.34 -2.97
CA ALA A 41 3.87 1.45 -3.87
C ALA A 41 2.61 2.30 -4.15
N THR A 42 1.46 1.66 -4.37
CA THR A 42 0.19 2.38 -4.59
C THR A 42 -0.25 3.15 -3.35
N ALA A 43 -0.19 2.56 -2.16
CA ALA A 43 -0.49 3.23 -0.90
C ALA A 43 0.44 4.44 -0.66
N THR A 44 1.74 4.25 -0.90
CA THR A 44 2.74 5.33 -0.76
C THR A 44 2.51 6.46 -1.77
N ARG A 45 2.09 6.15 -3.00
CA ARG A 45 1.67 7.17 -3.98
C ARG A 45 0.42 7.93 -3.56
N PHE A 46 -0.54 7.29 -2.88
CA PHE A 46 -1.69 8.00 -2.31
C PHE A 46 -1.26 8.97 -1.22
N VAL A 47 -0.38 8.56 -0.31
CA VAL A 47 0.23 9.43 0.70
C VAL A 47 0.93 10.62 0.05
N ALA A 48 1.79 10.38 -0.94
CA ALA A 48 2.51 11.45 -1.64
C ALA A 48 1.55 12.43 -2.34
N ARG A 49 0.48 11.93 -2.98
CA ARG A 49 -0.53 12.78 -3.62
C ARG A 49 -1.31 13.60 -2.61
N ALA A 50 -1.71 13.04 -1.47
CA ALA A 50 -2.38 13.79 -0.40
C ALA A 50 -1.49 14.93 0.12
N ALA A 51 -0.23 14.62 0.42
CA ALA A 51 0.75 15.62 0.85
C ALA A 51 0.98 16.72 -0.21
N LEU A 52 1.03 16.36 -1.51
CA LEU A 52 1.13 17.33 -2.62
C LEU A 52 -0.07 18.29 -2.71
N HIS A 53 -1.23 17.86 -2.21
CA HIS A 53 -2.44 18.67 -2.09
C HIS A 53 -2.54 19.43 -0.75
N ASN A 54 -1.46 19.47 0.02
CA ASN A 54 -1.37 20.07 1.36
C ASN A 54 -2.32 19.44 2.39
N THR A 55 -2.74 18.19 2.17
CA THR A 55 -3.40 17.40 3.22
C THR A 55 -2.32 16.91 4.19
N PRO A 56 -2.40 17.19 5.50
CA PRO A 56 -1.48 16.61 6.47
C PRO A 56 -1.58 15.09 6.44
N VAL A 57 -0.45 14.39 6.45
CA VAL A 57 -0.43 12.92 6.40
C VAL A 57 0.36 12.35 7.57
N LEU A 58 -0.24 11.39 8.25
CA LEU A 58 0.41 10.55 9.25
C LEU A 58 0.35 9.10 8.79
N VAL A 59 1.52 8.47 8.67
CA VAL A 59 1.70 7.08 8.28
C VAL A 59 2.08 6.25 9.50
N VAL A 60 1.35 5.17 9.74
CA VAL A 60 1.72 4.11 10.68
C VAL A 60 2.07 2.87 9.87
N ASP A 61 3.32 2.45 9.91
CA ASP A 61 3.85 1.36 9.07
C ASP A 61 4.21 0.14 9.93
N GLY A 62 3.29 -0.83 9.94
CA GLY A 62 3.45 -2.13 10.58
C GLY A 62 4.01 -3.22 9.65
N ALA A 63 4.17 -2.94 8.35
CA ALA A 63 4.78 -3.86 7.39
C ALA A 63 6.21 -3.48 7.00
N ASN A 64 6.72 -2.35 7.50
CA ASN A 64 7.98 -1.76 7.07
C ASN A 64 8.04 -1.59 5.53
N ALA A 65 6.93 -1.13 4.94
CA ALA A 65 6.73 -1.07 3.50
C ALA A 65 6.48 0.33 2.95
N PHE A 66 6.52 1.37 3.79
CA PHE A 66 6.56 2.76 3.32
C PHE A 66 7.86 3.04 2.59
N ASP A 67 7.78 3.56 1.35
CA ASP A 67 8.93 3.81 0.49
C ASP A 67 9.15 5.33 0.24
N PRO A 68 10.16 5.96 0.87
CA PRO A 68 10.45 7.38 0.63
C PRO A 68 10.88 7.68 -0.82
N TYR A 69 11.41 6.71 -1.56
CA TYR A 69 11.78 6.90 -2.96
C TYR A 69 10.55 7.06 -3.86
N GLU A 70 9.47 6.33 -3.59
CA GLU A 70 8.20 6.51 -4.30
C GLU A 70 7.60 7.91 -4.06
N VAL A 71 7.73 8.44 -2.84
CA VAL A 71 7.35 9.83 -2.52
C VAL A 71 8.20 10.81 -3.33
N ALA A 72 9.53 10.65 -3.31
CA ALA A 72 10.45 11.53 -4.02
C ALA A 72 10.20 11.53 -5.53
N GLN A 73 10.03 10.35 -6.14
CA GLN A 73 9.69 10.22 -7.56
C GLN A 73 8.33 10.87 -7.88
N THR A 74 7.34 10.72 -6.99
CA THR A 74 6.03 11.36 -7.18
C THR A 74 6.14 12.88 -7.13
N ALA A 75 6.96 13.44 -6.24
CA ALA A 75 7.24 14.89 -6.19
C ALA A 75 7.92 15.38 -7.47
N GLN A 76 8.97 14.68 -7.93
CA GLN A 76 9.71 15.03 -9.15
C GLN A 76 8.82 15.03 -10.39
N ARG A 77 7.99 13.99 -10.57
CA ARG A 77 7.02 13.91 -11.68
C ARG A 77 6.01 15.07 -11.67
N ARG A 78 5.82 15.74 -10.54
CA ARG A 78 4.92 16.89 -10.37
C ARG A 78 5.68 18.21 -10.23
N GLN A 79 6.99 18.23 -10.53
CA GLN A 79 7.85 19.40 -10.45
C GLN A 79 7.77 20.08 -9.07
N ARG A 80 7.75 19.27 -8.01
CA ARG A 80 7.80 19.71 -6.61
C ARG A 80 9.09 19.25 -5.96
N ASP A 81 9.51 19.98 -4.93
CA ASP A 81 10.67 19.63 -4.11
C ASP A 81 10.42 18.33 -3.33
N PRO A 82 11.20 17.25 -3.60
CA PRO A 82 11.08 15.97 -2.91
C PRO A 82 11.36 16.05 -1.42
N GLU A 83 12.35 16.83 -1.00
CA GLU A 83 12.77 16.92 0.39
C GLU A 83 11.69 17.62 1.22
N ARG A 84 11.13 18.70 0.68
CA ARG A 84 10.01 19.40 1.31
C ARG A 84 8.78 18.51 1.46
N LEU A 85 8.46 17.70 0.45
CA LEU A 85 7.32 16.79 0.50
C LEU A 85 7.52 15.65 1.52
N LEU A 86 8.73 15.08 1.57
CA LEU A 86 9.06 14.05 2.57
C LEU A 86 8.93 14.59 4.00
N LYS A 87 9.42 15.82 4.24
CA LYS A 87 9.32 16.48 5.56
C LYS A 87 7.89 16.78 6.00
N SER A 88 6.93 16.88 5.08
CA SER A 88 5.51 17.09 5.41
C SER A 88 4.75 15.79 5.73
N ILE A 89 5.39 14.63 5.61
CA ILE A 89 4.78 13.33 5.92
C ILE A 89 5.37 12.84 7.24
N ARG A 90 4.50 12.60 8.24
CA ARG A 90 4.93 11.99 9.50
C ARG A 90 4.84 10.48 9.40
N LEU A 91 5.88 9.79 9.81
CA LEU A 91 6.00 8.33 9.73
C LEU A 91 6.34 7.77 11.11
N ALA A 92 5.56 6.79 11.56
CA ALA A 92 5.86 5.95 12.70
C ALA A 92 5.88 4.48 12.27
N ARG A 93 6.85 3.71 12.76
CA ARG A 93 6.98 2.28 12.46
C ARG A 93 6.69 1.44 13.71
N ALA A 94 5.99 0.34 13.51
CA ALA A 94 5.80 -0.69 14.53
C ALA A 94 6.30 -2.03 14.00
N PHE A 95 7.02 -2.76 14.85
CA PHE A 95 7.53 -4.10 14.54
C PHE A 95 6.78 -5.19 15.31
N THR A 96 5.93 -4.81 16.27
CA THR A 96 5.10 -5.74 17.06
C THR A 96 3.67 -5.22 17.19
N CYS A 97 2.73 -6.13 17.49
CA CYS A 97 1.32 -5.75 17.69
C CYS A 97 1.11 -4.81 18.87
N TYR A 98 1.96 -4.89 19.90
CA TYR A 98 1.96 -3.97 21.04
C TYR A 98 2.34 -2.55 20.62
N GLN A 99 3.42 -2.41 19.85
CA GLN A 99 3.87 -1.12 19.33
C GLN A 99 2.84 -0.52 18.38
N LEU A 100 2.26 -1.33 17.50
CA LEU A 100 1.25 -0.86 16.56
C LEU A 100 0.03 -0.32 17.30
N ARG A 101 -0.49 -1.07 18.28
CA ARG A 101 -1.60 -0.62 19.14
C ARG A 101 -1.26 0.71 19.81
N GLU A 102 -0.07 0.83 20.41
CA GLU A 102 0.34 2.06 21.10
C GLU A 102 0.37 3.26 20.16
N LEU A 103 0.94 3.10 18.96
CA LEU A 103 0.94 4.16 17.94
C LEU A 103 -0.48 4.58 17.55
N ILE A 104 -1.41 3.62 17.38
CA ILE A 104 -2.81 3.93 17.07
C ILE A 104 -3.50 4.68 18.22
N PHE A 105 -3.24 4.30 19.48
CA PHE A 105 -3.83 4.96 20.65
C PHE A 105 -3.33 6.40 20.82
N ARG A 106 -2.08 6.68 20.43
CA ARG A 106 -1.47 8.00 20.50
C ARG A 106 -1.73 8.88 19.28
N LEU A 107 -2.42 8.38 18.24
CA LEU A 107 -2.76 9.18 17.06
C LEU A 107 -3.37 10.55 17.39
N PRO A 108 -4.32 10.70 18.34
CA PRO A 108 -4.90 12.00 18.69
C PRO A 108 -3.87 13.08 19.04
N GLU A 109 -2.78 12.70 19.73
CA GLU A 109 -1.68 13.62 20.11
C GLU A 109 -0.92 14.16 18.90
N HIS A 110 -1.02 13.44 17.78
CA HIS A 110 -0.28 13.71 16.56
C HIS A 110 -1.19 14.14 15.42
N LEU A 111 -2.48 14.41 15.60
CA LEU A 111 -3.29 14.99 14.52
C LEU A 111 -3.02 16.50 14.42
N GLU A 112 -2.46 16.96 13.30
CA GLU A 112 -2.02 18.36 13.12
C GLU A 112 -3.18 19.31 12.81
N ALA A 113 -4.17 18.84 12.06
CA ALA A 113 -5.32 19.62 11.65
C ALA A 113 -6.52 18.71 11.33
N PRO A 114 -7.75 19.26 11.34
CA PRO A 114 -8.92 18.58 10.79
C PRO A 114 -8.65 18.08 9.36
N GLY A 115 -9.06 16.84 9.07
CA GLY A 115 -8.84 16.21 7.77
C GLY A 115 -7.44 15.62 7.56
N THR A 116 -6.59 15.54 8.59
CA THR A 116 -5.32 14.78 8.54
C THR A 116 -5.58 13.34 8.09
N LEU A 117 -4.95 12.92 7.00
CA LEU A 117 -5.05 11.55 6.49
C LEU A 117 -4.18 10.61 7.33
N VAL A 118 -4.81 9.67 8.02
CA VAL A 118 -4.12 8.56 8.68
C VAL A 118 -4.01 7.39 7.70
N THR A 119 -2.79 7.03 7.32
CA THR A 119 -2.53 5.86 6.47
C THR A 119 -1.84 4.78 7.28
N ILE A 120 -2.41 3.57 7.30
CA ILE A 120 -1.87 2.42 8.02
C ILE A 120 -1.43 1.39 7.01
N ILE A 121 -0.13 1.10 6.98
CA ILE A 121 0.45 0.09 6.09
C ILE A 121 0.68 -1.18 6.91
N GLY A 122 0.02 -2.27 6.52
CA GLY A 122 0.14 -3.55 7.19
C GLY A 122 -0.51 -3.63 8.56
N LEU A 123 -1.75 -3.14 8.71
CA LEU A 123 -2.47 -3.17 10.00
C LEU A 123 -2.45 -4.58 10.62
N CYS A 124 -2.72 -5.63 9.84
CA CYS A 124 -2.74 -7.00 10.35
C CYS A 124 -1.36 -7.63 10.44
N THR A 125 -0.34 -7.07 9.78
CA THR A 125 0.98 -7.70 9.60
C THR A 125 1.62 -8.09 10.92
N THR A 126 1.62 -7.18 11.91
CA THR A 126 2.19 -7.47 13.23
C THR A 126 1.34 -8.38 14.11
N PHE A 127 0.06 -8.61 13.77
CA PHE A 127 -0.81 -9.54 14.49
C PHE A 127 -0.68 -10.98 13.98
N PHE A 128 -0.03 -11.18 12.84
CA PHE A 128 0.30 -12.50 12.32
C PHE A 128 1.50 -13.15 12.99
N ASP A 129 2.21 -12.41 13.85
CA ASP A 129 3.33 -12.91 14.63
C ASP A 129 2.88 -14.06 15.55
N ASP A 130 3.48 -15.24 15.36
CA ASP A 130 3.17 -16.45 16.11
C ASP A 130 3.84 -16.50 17.48
N ASP A 131 4.80 -15.61 17.77
CA ASP A 131 5.43 -15.47 19.08
C ASP A 131 4.47 -14.88 20.13
N VAL A 132 3.42 -14.17 19.68
CA VAL A 132 2.36 -13.64 20.56
C VAL A 132 1.21 -14.62 20.65
N MET A 133 0.72 -14.94 21.86
CA MET A 133 -0.42 -15.84 22.02
C MET A 133 -1.65 -15.38 21.22
N LEU A 134 -2.32 -16.31 20.52
CA LEU A 134 -3.44 -15.98 19.63
C LEU A 134 -4.54 -15.16 20.31
N ARG A 135 -4.91 -15.52 21.55
CA ARG A 135 -5.92 -14.80 22.35
C ARG A 135 -5.50 -13.36 22.64
N GLU A 136 -4.22 -13.14 22.92
CA GLU A 136 -3.67 -11.83 23.21
C GLU A 136 -3.60 -10.98 21.93
N ALA A 137 -3.08 -11.55 20.83
CA ALA A 137 -3.10 -10.89 19.52
C ALA A 137 -4.53 -10.50 19.11
N ALA A 138 -5.52 -11.34 19.37
CA ALA A 138 -6.93 -11.04 19.11
C ALA A 138 -7.44 -9.86 19.94
N ALA A 139 -7.17 -9.86 21.24
CA ALA A 139 -7.56 -8.76 22.12
C ALA A 139 -6.93 -7.43 21.66
N LEU A 140 -5.64 -7.43 21.33
CA LEU A 140 -4.93 -6.25 20.83
C LEU A 140 -5.48 -5.80 19.47
N PHE A 141 -5.80 -6.73 18.57
CA PHE A 141 -6.37 -6.41 17.25
C PHE A 141 -7.71 -5.68 17.39
N TYR A 142 -8.65 -6.21 18.17
CA TYR A 142 -9.97 -5.57 18.32
C TYR A 142 -9.88 -4.25 19.08
N GLN A 143 -9.02 -4.12 20.09
CA GLN A 143 -8.75 -2.83 20.75
C GLN A 143 -8.23 -1.79 19.75
N THR A 144 -7.26 -2.18 18.93
CA THR A 144 -6.71 -1.33 17.87
C THR A 144 -7.79 -0.92 16.88
N TRP A 145 -8.60 -1.90 16.43
CA TRP A 145 -9.68 -1.65 15.50
C TRP A 145 -10.75 -0.69 16.05
N TRP A 146 -11.22 -0.90 17.27
CA TRP A 146 -12.21 -0.02 17.89
C TRP A 146 -11.68 1.40 18.06
N LYS A 147 -10.39 1.56 18.36
CA LYS A 147 -9.78 2.89 18.39
C LYS A 147 -9.81 3.56 17.03
N LEU A 148 -9.50 2.83 15.95
CA LEU A 148 -9.62 3.36 14.58
C LEU A 148 -11.06 3.72 14.23
N ALA A 149 -12.03 2.88 14.61
CA ALA A 149 -13.44 3.16 14.39
C ALA A 149 -13.91 4.41 15.15
N GLU A 150 -13.46 4.61 16.38
CA GLU A 150 -13.71 5.82 17.17
C GLU A 150 -13.16 7.07 16.48
N LEU A 151 -11.88 7.05 16.08
CA LEU A 151 -11.24 8.17 15.38
C LEU A 151 -11.94 8.48 14.06
N ASN A 152 -12.35 7.43 13.34
CA ASN A 152 -13.08 7.57 12.11
C ASN A 152 -14.42 8.26 12.32
N HIS A 153 -15.21 7.85 13.32
CA HIS A 153 -16.47 8.52 13.68
C HIS A 153 -16.28 9.99 14.09
N GLN A 154 -15.11 10.35 14.63
CA GLN A 154 -14.74 11.73 14.93
C GLN A 154 -14.30 12.54 13.69
N GLY A 155 -14.36 11.95 12.49
CA GLY A 155 -14.07 12.63 11.24
C GLY A 155 -12.66 12.40 10.70
N VAL A 156 -11.86 11.51 11.29
CA VAL A 156 -10.50 11.21 10.81
C VAL A 156 -10.55 10.30 9.57
N PRO A 157 -10.04 10.73 8.41
CA PRO A 157 -9.93 9.87 7.24
C PRO A 157 -8.85 8.80 7.43
N ILE A 158 -9.24 7.55 7.20
CA ILE A 158 -8.37 6.38 7.41
C ILE A 158 -8.22 5.58 6.12
N LEU A 159 -6.97 5.41 5.69
CA LEU A 159 -6.57 4.52 4.60
C LEU A 159 -5.78 3.35 5.18
N ILE A 160 -6.17 2.12 4.90
CA ILE A 160 -5.46 0.91 5.33
C ILE A 160 -4.95 0.21 4.07
N ALA A 161 -3.67 -0.15 4.04
CA ALA A 161 -3.08 -0.93 2.96
C ALA A 161 -2.59 -2.27 3.52
N GLN A 162 -3.26 -3.37 3.17
CA GLN A 162 -2.96 -4.70 3.70
C GLN A 162 -2.61 -5.71 2.60
N SER A 163 -1.41 -6.28 2.69
CA SER A 163 -0.98 -7.34 1.77
C SER A 163 -1.71 -8.64 2.07
N VAL A 164 -2.13 -9.33 1.01
CA VAL A 164 -2.65 -10.70 1.03
C VAL A 164 -1.51 -11.66 0.68
N SER A 165 -0.56 -11.77 1.60
CA SER A 165 0.45 -12.83 1.59
C SER A 165 -0.11 -14.08 2.30
N PRO A 166 0.48 -15.28 2.13
CA PRO A 166 -0.02 -16.46 2.81
C PRO A 166 -0.02 -16.25 4.33
N VAL A 167 -1.22 -16.15 4.90
CA VAL A 167 -1.44 -15.99 6.34
C VAL A 167 -1.58 -17.37 6.96
N ASN A 168 -1.01 -17.56 8.15
CA ASN A 168 -1.30 -18.71 9.01
C ASN A 168 -2.83 -18.89 9.11
N LEU A 169 -3.34 -20.10 8.79
CA LEU A 169 -4.78 -20.39 8.80
C LEU A 169 -5.44 -20.03 10.14
N ARG A 170 -4.72 -20.16 11.27
CA ARG A 170 -5.23 -19.83 12.61
C ARG A 170 -5.48 -18.33 12.81
N ARG A 171 -4.81 -17.47 12.05
CA ARG A 171 -4.87 -16.00 12.16
C ARG A 171 -5.51 -15.32 10.95
N LYS A 172 -5.95 -16.10 9.96
CA LYS A 172 -6.61 -15.61 8.75
C LYS A 172 -7.81 -14.71 9.05
N TYR A 173 -8.52 -14.96 10.15
CA TYR A 173 -9.70 -14.19 10.54
C TYR A 173 -9.40 -12.70 10.77
N PHE A 174 -8.17 -12.29 11.10
CA PHE A 174 -7.83 -10.86 11.18
C PHE A 174 -8.00 -10.15 9.83
N LEU A 175 -7.63 -10.80 8.72
CA LEU A 175 -7.90 -10.26 7.40
C LEU A 175 -9.40 -10.25 7.11
N GLU A 176 -10.09 -11.35 7.39
CA GLU A 176 -11.54 -11.47 7.14
C GLU A 176 -12.34 -10.41 7.89
N ASP A 177 -11.97 -10.14 9.14
CA ASP A 177 -12.56 -9.08 9.94
C ASP A 177 -12.16 -7.69 9.42
N LEU A 178 -10.91 -7.48 9.01
CA LEU A 178 -10.50 -6.23 8.36
C LEU A 178 -11.34 -5.92 7.11
N TYR A 179 -11.59 -6.92 6.25
CA TYR A 179 -12.51 -6.79 5.11
C TYR A 179 -13.94 -6.48 5.55
N ARG A 180 -14.43 -7.14 6.60
CA ARG A 180 -15.79 -6.93 7.10
C ARG A 180 -15.98 -5.53 7.67
N LEU A 181 -15.00 -5.03 8.40
CA LEU A 181 -15.11 -3.81 9.19
C LEU A 181 -14.72 -2.55 8.39
N SER A 182 -14.06 -2.71 7.24
CA SER A 182 -13.81 -1.60 6.31
C SER A 182 -15.09 -1.21 5.56
N ASP A 183 -15.27 0.09 5.33
CA ASP A 183 -16.44 0.62 4.63
C ASP A 183 -16.29 0.41 3.12
N TRP A 184 -15.07 0.64 2.60
CA TRP A 184 -14.70 0.48 1.20
C TRP A 184 -13.53 -0.49 1.09
N VAL A 185 -13.60 -1.40 0.12
CA VAL A 185 -12.56 -2.41 -0.12
C VAL A 185 -12.17 -2.35 -1.60
N LEU A 186 -10.90 -2.05 -1.84
CA LEU A 186 -10.36 -1.73 -3.15
C LEU A 186 -9.19 -2.66 -3.43
N ARG A 187 -9.29 -3.42 -4.51
CA ARG A 187 -8.21 -4.33 -4.92
C ARG A 187 -7.20 -3.58 -5.76
N VAL A 188 -5.94 -3.65 -5.36
CA VAL A 188 -4.81 -3.12 -6.14
C VAL A 188 -4.29 -4.23 -7.03
N GLU A 189 -4.53 -4.09 -8.32
CA GLU A 189 -3.91 -4.93 -9.34
C GLU A 189 -2.61 -4.27 -9.84
N PRO A 190 -1.58 -5.06 -10.18
CA PRO A 190 -0.47 -4.51 -10.93
C PRO A 190 -1.01 -3.88 -12.21
N ALA A 191 -0.50 -2.71 -12.58
CA ALA A 191 -0.80 -2.15 -13.89
C ALA A 191 -0.49 -3.23 -14.93
N ALA A 192 -1.47 -3.55 -15.78
CA ALA A 192 -1.23 -4.44 -16.91
C ALA A 192 0.06 -3.96 -17.58
N ARG A 193 1.07 -4.82 -17.67
CA ARG A 193 2.27 -4.49 -18.44
C ARG A 193 1.74 -4.07 -19.82
N PRO A 194 2.03 -2.85 -20.33
CA PRO A 194 1.72 -2.54 -21.72
C PRO A 194 2.34 -3.67 -22.50
N HIS A 195 1.51 -4.42 -23.24
CA HIS A 195 1.84 -5.69 -23.90
C HIS A 195 3.34 -5.95 -23.92
N GLN A 196 3.81 -6.98 -23.21
CA GLN A 196 4.96 -7.71 -23.75
C GLN A 196 4.53 -8.04 -25.18
N ARG A 197 4.95 -7.21 -26.15
CA ARG A 197 5.11 -7.68 -27.51
C ARG A 197 5.94 -8.93 -27.29
N GLU A 198 5.33 -10.09 -27.50
CA GLU A 198 6.09 -11.28 -27.76
C GLU A 198 7.23 -10.83 -28.67
N PHE A 199 8.46 -10.98 -28.19
CA PHE A 199 9.57 -11.08 -29.09
C PHE A 199 9.22 -12.29 -29.96
N GLN A 200 8.50 -12.06 -31.06
CA GLN A 200 8.60 -12.95 -32.19
C GLN A 200 10.06 -12.80 -32.62
N PRO A 201 10.92 -13.83 -32.47
CA PRO A 201 12.22 -13.76 -33.08
C PRO A 201 11.97 -13.44 -34.56
N MET A 202 12.54 -12.33 -35.02
CA MET A 202 12.51 -12.01 -36.44
C MET A 202 12.98 -13.25 -37.19
N ALA A 203 12.08 -13.86 -37.95
CA ALA A 203 12.44 -14.71 -39.05
C ALA A 203 13.10 -13.82 -40.11
N LEU A 204 14.34 -13.39 -39.84
CA LEU A 204 15.23 -12.91 -40.87
C LEU A 204 15.69 -14.15 -41.64
N ILE A 205 14.97 -14.40 -42.74
CA ILE A 205 15.51 -14.68 -44.07
C ILE A 205 16.91 -15.32 -44.08
N ALA A 206 16.93 -16.59 -44.47
CA ALA A 206 17.84 -17.26 -45.41
C ALA A 206 19.32 -16.82 -45.54
N ASP A 207 20.15 -17.86 -45.65
CA ASP A 207 21.51 -17.90 -46.19
C ASP A 207 22.67 -17.33 -45.35
N ALA A 208 23.30 -18.23 -44.60
CA ALA A 208 24.75 -18.30 -44.45
C ALA A 208 25.21 -19.69 -43.97
N ARG A 209 24.78 -20.77 -44.64
CA ARG A 209 25.67 -21.94 -44.72
C ARG A 209 26.79 -21.51 -45.66
N HIS A 210 27.98 -21.21 -45.12
CA HIS A 210 29.29 -21.14 -45.78
C HIS A 210 30.23 -20.16 -45.03
N TRP A 211 30.63 -20.46 -43.78
CA TRP A 211 31.88 -19.94 -43.22
C TRP A 211 32.59 -21.01 -42.38
N ASN A 212 33.23 -21.89 -43.14
CA ASN A 212 34.50 -22.61 -42.93
C ASN A 212 35.18 -22.52 -41.54
N THR A 213 35.18 -23.65 -40.81
CA THR A 213 36.00 -23.89 -39.60
C THR A 213 37.33 -24.55 -39.97
N ARG A 214 38.18 -23.86 -40.74
CA ARG A 214 39.55 -24.30 -41.05
C ARG A 214 40.45 -23.11 -41.37
N ALA A 215 40.90 -22.43 -40.32
CA ALA A 215 42.13 -21.63 -40.30
C ALA A 215 42.33 -21.11 -38.86
N LEU A 216 42.99 -21.91 -38.03
CA LEU A 216 43.75 -21.52 -36.81
C LEU A 216 44.28 -22.83 -36.18
N MET A 217 45.09 -23.58 -36.94
CA MET A 217 45.95 -24.66 -36.43
C MET A 217 47.25 -24.72 -37.26
N GLU A 218 47.86 -23.57 -37.49
CA GLU A 218 49.26 -23.49 -37.91
C GLU A 218 49.90 -22.28 -37.24
N ARG A 219 50.52 -22.55 -36.07
CA ARG A 219 51.73 -21.92 -35.51
C ARG A 219 51.80 -22.30 -34.04
N GLU A 220 52.44 -23.43 -33.77
CA GLU A 220 53.49 -23.60 -32.75
C GLU A 220 53.91 -25.08 -32.75
N GLY A 221 55.19 -25.34 -33.08
CA GLY A 221 55.93 -26.57 -32.74
C GLY A 221 55.71 -27.77 -33.64
#